data_AF-A0A4R5ME08-F1
#
_entry.id   AF-A0A4R5ME08-F1
#
_cell.length_a   1.000
_cell.length_b   1.000
_cell.length_c   1.000
_cell.angle_alpha   90.00
_cell.angle_beta   90.00
_cell.angle_gamma   90.00
#
_symmetry.space_group_name_H-M   'P 1'
#
loop_
_entity.id
_entity.type
_entity.pdbx_description
1 polymer ?
#
loop_
_entity_poly.entity_id
_entity_poly.type
_entity_poly.pdbx_seq_one_letter_code
_entity_poly.pdbx_strand_id
1 'polypeptide(L)'
;MKRVWQCVEVAFALAGLGVVVAFLVYAFKLHSEAASGWVQAVGSIAAIFGAYKIGERQSESNMRQAQEMAERERRHRMGAYGAVVEGAHNQAKNVIRLGSTLEKAGFYRTWNGQNEPLFNGMVLAIDNIPLHDLGSPENVRALILMKSVLAQMGDETNKFFKSGNWLDEAVPQFRGELLRIEMVLDQTWAVLEKGLIQSNAPIRGEPMS
;
A
#
# COMPACT_ATOMS: atom_id res chain seq x y z
N MET A 1 17.12 23.61 -10.04
CA MET A 1 17.25 24.93 -10.69
C MET A 1 15.99 25.80 -10.58
N LYS A 2 14.76 25.30 -10.79
CA LYS A 2 13.51 26.10 -10.66
C LYS A 2 13.33 26.86 -9.33
N ARG A 3 13.77 26.28 -8.19
CA ARG A 3 13.67 26.93 -6.87
C ARG A 3 14.55 28.18 -6.70
N VAL A 4 15.70 28.24 -7.39
CA VAL A 4 16.63 29.37 -7.29
C VAL A 4 16.07 30.59 -8.02
N TRP A 5 15.43 30.37 -9.17
CA TRP A 5 14.77 31.43 -9.94
C TRP A 5 13.59 32.06 -9.19
N GLN A 6 12.78 31.23 -8.52
CA GLN A 6 11.68 31.71 -7.68
C GLN A 6 12.15 32.58 -6.51
N CYS A 7 13.29 32.27 -5.88
CA CYS A 7 13.86 33.13 -4.83
C CYS A 7 14.27 34.51 -5.36
N VAL A 8 14.82 34.58 -6.58
CA VAL A 8 15.25 35.84 -7.19
C VAL A 8 14.04 36.72 -7.53
N GLU A 9 12.98 36.14 -8.10
CA GLU A 9 11.73 36.87 -8.40
C GLU A 9 11.08 37.43 -7.13
N VAL A 10 11.02 36.65 -6.06
CA VAL A 10 10.47 37.10 -4.77
C VAL A 10 11.31 38.22 -4.17
N ALA A 11 12.64 38.15 -4.27
CA ALA A 11 13.54 39.20 -3.78
C ALA A 11 13.34 40.53 -4.53
N PHE A 12 13.20 40.50 -5.86
CA PHE A 12 12.90 41.69 -6.66
C PHE A 12 11.52 42.27 -6.35
N ALA A 13 10.50 41.41 -6.18
CA ALA A 13 9.16 41.85 -5.82
C ALA A 13 9.13 42.54 -4.45
N LEU A 14 9.83 42.00 -3.45
CA LEU A 14 9.94 42.61 -2.12
C LEU A 14 10.72 43.92 -2.15
N ALA A 15 11.81 43.99 -2.91
CA ALA A 15 12.57 45.23 -3.09
C ALA A 15 11.73 46.32 -3.76
N GLY A 16 10.99 45.97 -4.82
CA GLY A 16 10.08 46.90 -5.50
C GLY A 16 8.94 47.39 -4.60
N LEU A 17 8.33 46.48 -3.83
CA LEU A 17 7.30 46.83 -2.84
C LEU A 17 7.86 47.80 -1.78
N GLY A 18 9.08 47.53 -1.28
CA GLY A 18 9.77 48.39 -0.32
C GLY A 18 9.99 49.81 -0.84
N VAL A 19 10.41 49.95 -2.12
CA VAL A 19 10.59 51.26 -2.78
C VAL A 19 9.27 52.01 -2.90
N VAL A 20 8.20 51.35 -3.34
CA VAL A 20 6.87 51.97 -3.48
C VAL A 20 6.32 52.42 -2.12
N VAL A 21 6.47 51.61 -1.07
CA VAL A 21 6.06 51.96 0.29
C VAL A 21 6.86 53.16 0.81
N ALA A 22 8.19 53.18 0.62
CA ALA A 22 9.03 54.30 1.02
C ALA A 22 8.63 55.62 0.30
N PHE A 23 8.31 55.53 -0.99
CA PHE A 23 7.87 56.68 -1.79
C PHE A 23 6.51 57.23 -1.33
N LEU A 24 5.56 56.34 -1.04
CA LEU A 24 4.24 56.70 -0.51
C LEU A 24 4.36 57.35 0.88
N VAL A 25 5.18 56.79 1.76
CA VAL A 25 5.43 57.38 3.09
C VAL A 25 6.06 58.77 2.94
N TYR A 26 7.04 58.94 2.05
CA TYR A 26 7.70 60.24 1.82
C TYR A 26 6.73 61.29 1.26
N ALA A 27 5.88 60.91 0.31
CA ALA A 27 4.86 61.79 -0.26
C ALA A 27 3.78 62.20 0.76
N PHE A 28 3.37 61.29 1.65
CA PHE A 28 2.40 61.59 2.71
C PHE A 28 3.00 62.45 3.84
N LYS A 29 4.29 62.30 4.13
CA LYS A 29 5.00 63.09 5.16
C LYS A 29 5.07 64.58 4.81
N LEU A 30 5.07 64.92 3.51
CA LEU A 30 5.03 66.30 3.03
C LEU A 30 3.68 67.01 3.27
N HIS A 31 2.60 66.27 3.58
CA HIS A 31 1.26 66.84 3.69
C HIS A 31 0.57 66.70 5.06
N SER A 32 0.98 65.78 5.96
CA SER A 32 0.54 65.74 7.38
C SER A 32 1.27 64.64 8.17
N GLU A 33 1.90 64.96 9.31
CA GLU A 33 2.56 63.96 10.19
C GLU A 33 1.59 62.87 10.67
N ALA A 34 0.31 63.21 10.88
CA ALA A 34 -0.71 62.29 11.35
C ALA A 34 -1.10 61.21 10.32
N ALA A 35 -0.93 61.47 9.03
CA ALA A 35 -1.31 60.52 7.97
C ALA A 35 -0.37 59.29 7.92
N SER A 36 0.91 59.47 8.25
CA SER A 36 1.92 58.41 8.18
C SER A 36 1.66 57.26 9.17
N GLY A 37 1.24 57.58 10.40
CA GLY A 37 0.95 56.58 11.44
C GLY A 37 -0.26 55.71 11.11
N TRP A 38 -1.27 56.27 10.44
CA TRP A 38 -2.47 55.53 10.07
C TRP A 38 -2.20 54.53 8.94
N VAL A 39 -1.40 54.92 7.93
CA VAL A 39 -0.99 54.03 6.83
C VAL A 39 -0.20 52.83 7.37
N GLN A 40 0.70 53.04 8.33
CA GLN A 40 1.47 51.97 8.95
C GLN A 40 0.57 51.00 9.75
N ALA A 41 -0.36 51.51 10.55
CA ALA A 41 -1.28 50.69 11.32
C ALA A 41 -2.16 49.82 10.40
N VAL A 42 -2.75 50.41 9.36
CA VAL A 42 -3.56 49.68 8.37
C VAL A 42 -2.72 48.65 7.60
N GLY A 43 -1.49 49.01 7.21
CA GLY A 43 -0.56 48.09 6.54
C GLY A 43 -0.21 46.87 7.40
N SER A 44 0.03 47.07 8.70
CA SER A 44 0.32 45.97 9.63
C SER A 44 -0.88 45.01 9.80
N ILE A 45 -2.10 45.55 9.90
CA ILE A 45 -3.33 44.74 9.99
C ILE A 45 -3.55 43.96 8.69
N ALA A 46 -3.37 44.62 7.53
CA ALA A 46 -3.50 43.96 6.23
C ALA A 46 -2.44 42.85 6.04
N ALA A 47 -1.21 43.06 6.52
CA ALA A 47 -0.15 42.05 6.48
C ALA A 47 -0.48 40.85 7.37
N ILE A 48 -0.96 41.06 8.60
CA ILE A 48 -1.39 39.98 9.51
C ILE A 48 -2.55 39.19 8.88
N PHE A 49 -3.54 39.87 8.31
CA PHE A 49 -4.68 39.22 7.65
C PHE A 49 -4.25 38.41 6.42
N GLY A 50 -3.32 38.95 5.62
CA GLY A 50 -2.72 38.25 4.49
C GLY A 50 -1.96 36.99 4.92
N ALA A 51 -1.13 37.10 5.97
CA ALA A 51 -0.39 35.97 6.52
C ALA A 51 -1.34 34.89 7.07
N TYR A 52 -2.40 35.27 7.78
CA TYR A 52 -3.41 34.34 8.29
C TYR A 52 -4.09 33.57 7.16
N LYS A 53 -4.54 34.27 6.11
CA LYS A 53 -5.23 33.64 4.96
C LYS A 53 -4.31 32.70 4.17
N ILE A 54 -3.03 33.02 4.08
CA ILE A 54 -2.03 32.12 3.47
C ILE A 54 -1.82 30.89 4.35
N GLY A 55 -1.68 31.08 5.67
CA GLY A 55 -1.53 30.00 6.64
C GLY A 55 -2.69 29.02 6.61
N GLU A 56 -3.93 29.51 6.57
CA GLU A 56 -5.14 28.69 6.47
C GLU A 56 -5.14 27.84 5.19
N ARG A 57 -4.91 28.47 4.02
CA ARG A 57 -4.81 27.76 2.73
C ARG A 57 -3.69 26.73 2.71
N GLN A 58 -2.54 27.05 3.30
CA GLN A 58 -1.42 26.13 3.37
C GLN A 58 -1.72 24.95 4.29
N SER A 59 -2.37 25.19 5.43
CA SER A 59 -2.80 24.13 6.35
C SER A 59 -3.79 23.17 5.70
N GLU A 60 -4.81 23.69 5.02
CA GLU A 60 -5.78 22.87 4.29
C GLU A 60 -5.12 22.04 3.18
N SER A 61 -4.24 22.66 2.38
CA SER A 61 -3.51 21.95 1.31
C SER A 61 -2.61 20.86 1.88
N ASN A 62 -1.93 21.12 2.99
CA ASN A 62 -1.04 20.15 3.63
C ASN A 62 -1.85 18.97 4.19
N MET A 63 -3.01 19.24 4.80
CA MET A 63 -3.90 18.18 5.28
C MET A 63 -4.41 17.30 4.14
N ARG A 64 -4.87 17.90 3.03
CA ARG A 64 -5.32 17.13 1.84
C ARG A 64 -4.18 16.29 1.26
N GLN A 65 -3.01 16.88 1.11
CA GLN A 65 -1.83 16.16 0.60
C GLN A 65 -1.44 14.99 1.52
N ALA A 66 -1.50 15.18 2.84
CA ALA A 66 -1.21 14.12 3.80
C ALA A 66 -2.24 12.97 3.71
N GLN A 67 -3.53 13.30 3.55
CA GLN A 67 -4.59 12.31 3.35
C GLN A 67 -4.40 11.53 2.04
N GLU A 68 -4.15 12.23 0.94
CA GLU A 68 -3.89 11.61 -0.37
C GLU A 68 -2.65 10.69 -0.34
N MET A 69 -1.56 11.12 0.32
CA MET A 69 -0.37 10.29 0.49
C MET A 69 -0.66 9.03 1.31
N ALA A 70 -1.37 9.17 2.44
CA ALA A 70 -1.75 8.03 3.28
C ALA A 70 -2.65 7.04 2.53
N GLU A 71 -3.59 7.55 1.72
CA GLU A 71 -4.48 6.71 0.93
C GLU A 71 -3.73 5.97 -0.20
N ARG A 72 -2.81 6.65 -0.89
CA ARG A 72 -1.93 6.02 -1.88
C ARG A 72 -1.04 4.95 -1.27
N GLU A 73 -0.44 5.23 -0.12
CA GLU A 73 0.41 4.26 0.58
C GLU A 73 -0.40 3.03 1.00
N ARG A 74 -1.62 3.24 1.53
CA ARG A 74 -2.54 2.16 1.86
C ARG A 74 -2.87 1.31 0.63
N ARG A 75 -3.23 1.91 -0.50
CA ARG A 75 -3.51 1.18 -1.74
C ARG A 75 -2.29 0.38 -2.20
N HIS A 76 -1.11 0.98 -2.15
CA HIS A 76 0.13 0.30 -2.52
C HIS A 76 0.40 -0.92 -1.64
N ARG A 77 0.26 -0.80 -0.31
CA ARG A 77 0.39 -1.93 0.62
C ARG A 77 -0.63 -3.04 0.33
N MET A 78 -1.89 -2.67 0.13
CA MET A 78 -2.96 -3.62 -0.18
C MET A 78 -2.70 -4.36 -1.50
N GLY A 79 -2.12 -3.70 -2.50
CA GLY A 79 -1.71 -4.32 -3.76
C GLY A 79 -0.58 -5.32 -3.57
N ALA A 80 0.42 -4.96 -2.76
CA ALA A 80 1.51 -5.87 -2.39
C ALA A 80 0.98 -7.11 -1.62
N TYR A 81 0.04 -6.94 -0.68
CA TYR A 81 -0.60 -8.05 0.01
C TYR A 81 -1.38 -8.95 -0.94
N GLY A 82 -2.14 -8.36 -1.87
CA GLY A 82 -2.84 -9.10 -2.93
C GLY A 82 -1.88 -9.98 -3.72
N ALA A 83 -0.75 -9.44 -4.17
CA ALA A 83 0.25 -10.19 -4.93
C ALA A 83 0.89 -11.34 -4.14
N VAL A 84 1.13 -11.15 -2.84
CA VAL A 84 1.67 -12.22 -1.96
C VAL A 84 0.65 -13.35 -1.78
N VAL A 85 -0.62 -13.00 -1.51
CA VAL A 85 -1.69 -14.00 -1.35
C VAL A 85 -1.94 -14.75 -2.66
N GLU A 86 -1.96 -14.04 -3.80
CA GLU A 86 -2.09 -14.64 -5.13
C GLU A 86 -0.93 -15.60 -5.43
N GLY A 87 0.30 -15.18 -5.15
CA GLY A 87 1.49 -16.01 -5.33
C GLY A 87 1.43 -17.31 -4.52
N ALA A 88 0.97 -17.23 -3.26
CA ALA A 88 0.80 -18.40 -2.42
C ALA A 88 -0.32 -19.32 -2.87
N HIS A 89 -1.47 -18.76 -3.30
CA HIS A 89 -2.59 -19.52 -3.87
C HIS A 89 -2.13 -20.27 -5.11
N ASN A 90 -1.48 -19.58 -6.05
CA ASN A 90 -0.94 -20.19 -7.26
C ASN A 90 0.12 -21.27 -6.96
N GLN A 91 0.98 -21.05 -5.97
CA GLN A 91 1.96 -22.04 -5.56
C GLN A 91 1.32 -23.28 -4.93
N ALA A 92 0.27 -23.11 -4.12
CA ALA A 92 -0.52 -24.22 -3.59
C ALA A 92 -1.17 -25.02 -4.72
N LYS A 93 -1.83 -24.35 -5.67
CA LYS A 93 -2.40 -25.01 -6.85
C LYS A 93 -1.36 -25.75 -7.67
N ASN A 94 -0.17 -25.20 -7.81
CA ASN A 94 0.92 -25.88 -8.49
C ASN A 94 1.32 -27.17 -7.76
N VAL A 95 1.41 -27.17 -6.44
CA VAL A 95 1.72 -28.38 -5.66
C VAL A 95 0.59 -29.41 -5.75
N ILE A 96 -0.67 -29.00 -5.69
CA ILE A 96 -1.84 -29.89 -5.90
C ILE A 96 -1.77 -30.54 -7.28
N ARG A 97 -1.53 -29.73 -8.32
CA ARG A 97 -1.36 -30.21 -9.70
C ARG A 97 -0.24 -31.24 -9.77
N LEU A 98 0.94 -30.93 -9.24
CA LEU A 98 2.09 -31.83 -9.25
C LEU A 98 1.82 -33.14 -8.51
N GLY A 99 1.20 -33.10 -7.33
CA GLY A 99 0.82 -34.29 -6.55
C GLY A 99 -0.25 -35.15 -7.23
N SER A 100 -1.06 -34.54 -8.09
CA SER A 100 -2.10 -35.24 -8.87
C SER A 100 -1.57 -35.82 -10.18
N THR A 101 -0.65 -35.14 -10.86
CA THR A 101 -0.19 -35.53 -12.20
C THR A 101 1.06 -36.37 -12.21
N LEU A 102 2.00 -36.12 -11.30
CA LEU A 102 3.27 -36.82 -11.30
C LEU A 102 3.15 -38.18 -10.60
N GLU A 103 3.95 -39.12 -11.08
CA GLU A 103 4.28 -40.33 -10.32
C GLU A 103 4.98 -39.96 -9.01
N LYS A 104 4.90 -40.83 -8.02
CA LYS A 104 5.37 -40.55 -6.66
C LYS A 104 6.84 -40.08 -6.60
N ALA A 105 7.75 -40.77 -7.28
CA ALA A 105 9.17 -40.42 -7.30
C ALA A 105 9.44 -39.09 -8.02
N GLY A 106 8.67 -38.79 -9.07
CA GLY A 106 8.69 -37.49 -9.75
C GLY A 106 8.20 -36.35 -8.84
N PHE A 107 7.11 -36.57 -8.13
CA PHE A 107 6.57 -35.60 -7.18
C PHE A 107 7.55 -35.34 -6.02
N TYR A 108 8.10 -36.39 -5.39
CA TYR A 108 9.09 -36.26 -4.31
C TYR A 108 10.31 -35.43 -4.72
N ARG A 109 10.91 -35.74 -5.87
CA ARG A 109 12.06 -34.99 -6.39
C ARG A 109 11.73 -33.53 -6.64
N THR A 110 10.53 -33.26 -7.19
CA THR A 110 10.06 -31.91 -7.50
C THR A 110 9.72 -31.12 -6.23
N TRP A 111 9.15 -31.78 -5.22
CA TRP A 111 8.84 -31.21 -3.91
C TRP A 111 10.12 -30.82 -3.15
N ASN A 112 10.96 -31.80 -2.81
CA ASN A 112 12.19 -31.57 -2.03
C ASN A 112 13.22 -30.70 -2.74
N GLY A 113 13.14 -30.60 -4.07
CA GLY A 113 14.03 -29.74 -4.86
C GLY A 113 13.65 -28.27 -4.71
N GLN A 114 12.64 -27.84 -5.46
CA GLN A 114 12.31 -26.41 -5.59
C GLN A 114 11.01 -26.03 -4.89
N ASN A 115 10.03 -26.94 -4.83
CA ASN A 115 8.67 -26.55 -4.44
C ASN A 115 8.51 -26.43 -2.93
N GLU A 116 9.19 -27.23 -2.12
CA GLU A 116 9.12 -27.11 -0.66
C GLU A 116 9.69 -25.77 -0.17
N PRO A 117 10.93 -25.34 -0.56
CA PRO A 117 11.44 -24.03 -0.16
C PRO A 117 10.55 -22.87 -0.64
N LEU A 118 10.07 -22.93 -1.89
CA LEU A 118 9.17 -21.90 -2.43
C LEU A 118 7.84 -21.85 -1.69
N PHE A 119 7.24 -23.00 -1.41
CA PHE A 119 6.00 -23.09 -0.66
C PHE A 119 6.15 -22.53 0.76
N ASN A 120 7.20 -22.93 1.47
CA ASN A 120 7.49 -22.43 2.81
C ASN A 120 7.77 -20.91 2.81
N GLY A 121 8.46 -20.41 1.77
CA GLY A 121 8.65 -18.97 1.58
C GLY A 121 7.34 -18.21 1.40
N MET A 122 6.38 -18.77 0.66
CA MET A 122 5.04 -18.19 0.49
C MET A 122 4.22 -18.22 1.78
N VAL A 123 4.28 -19.32 2.53
CA VAL A 123 3.63 -19.42 3.86
C VAL A 123 4.18 -18.34 4.79
N LEU A 124 5.50 -18.18 4.85
CA LEU A 124 6.14 -17.14 5.65
C LEU A 124 5.78 -15.73 5.19
N ALA A 125 5.71 -15.50 3.87
CA ALA A 125 5.33 -14.20 3.31
C ALA A 125 3.89 -13.81 3.71
N ILE A 126 2.94 -14.76 3.61
CA ILE A 126 1.58 -14.56 4.10
C ILE A 126 1.58 -14.33 5.61
N ASP A 127 2.42 -15.05 6.36
CA ASP A 127 2.40 -14.93 7.81
C ASP A 127 2.76 -13.52 8.31
N ASN A 128 3.66 -12.86 7.58
CA ASN A 128 4.11 -11.50 7.84
C ASN A 128 3.11 -10.39 7.42
N ILE A 129 1.97 -10.72 6.81
CA ILE A 129 0.96 -9.71 6.46
C ILE A 129 0.28 -9.19 7.75
N PRO A 130 0.33 -7.88 8.05
CA PRO A 130 -0.32 -7.31 9.23
C PRO A 130 -1.84 -7.39 9.15
N LEU A 131 -2.48 -8.10 10.08
CA LEU A 131 -3.93 -8.31 10.07
C LEU A 131 -4.74 -7.00 10.17
N HIS A 132 -4.22 -6.01 10.90
CA HIS A 132 -4.92 -4.74 11.11
C HIS A 132 -5.02 -3.87 9.84
N ASP A 133 -4.19 -4.14 8.83
CA ASP A 133 -4.19 -3.38 7.58
C ASP A 133 -5.24 -3.85 6.57
N LEU A 134 -5.81 -5.05 6.75
CA LEU A 134 -6.70 -5.70 5.78
C LEU A 134 -8.08 -5.03 5.61
N GLY A 135 -8.40 -4.06 6.47
CA GLY A 135 -9.54 -3.15 6.30
C GLY A 135 -10.93 -3.74 6.58
N SER A 136 -11.09 -5.06 6.64
CA SER A 136 -12.36 -5.71 7.01
C SER A 136 -12.16 -6.99 7.82
N PRO A 137 -13.08 -7.32 8.76
CA PRO A 137 -13.06 -8.60 9.48
C PRO A 137 -13.10 -9.82 8.56
N GLU A 138 -13.79 -9.71 7.42
CA GLU A 138 -13.90 -10.78 6.43
C GLU A 138 -12.54 -11.11 5.81
N ASN A 139 -11.76 -10.09 5.45
CA ASN A 139 -10.41 -10.25 4.89
C ASN A 139 -9.46 -10.86 5.94
N VAL A 140 -9.55 -10.41 7.19
CA VAL A 140 -8.77 -10.97 8.30
C VAL A 140 -9.06 -12.46 8.47
N ARG A 141 -10.35 -12.83 8.52
CA ARG A 141 -10.77 -14.23 8.65
C ARG A 141 -10.29 -15.06 7.47
N ALA A 142 -10.45 -14.57 6.25
CA ALA A 142 -10.05 -15.27 5.05
C ALA A 142 -8.53 -15.48 4.99
N LEU A 143 -7.72 -14.48 5.41
CA LEU A 143 -6.27 -14.62 5.46
C LEU A 143 -5.83 -15.66 6.51
N ILE A 144 -6.46 -15.65 7.70
CA ILE A 144 -6.20 -16.66 8.74
C ILE A 144 -6.53 -18.07 8.23
N LEU A 145 -7.66 -18.23 7.53
CA LEU A 145 -8.03 -19.51 6.93
C LEU A 145 -7.02 -19.94 5.86
N MET A 146 -6.59 -19.04 4.98
CA MET A 146 -5.55 -19.30 3.99
C MET A 146 -4.25 -19.77 4.66
N LYS A 147 -3.79 -19.08 5.72
CA LYS A 147 -2.61 -19.50 6.52
C LYS A 147 -2.76 -20.93 7.03
N SER A 148 -3.90 -21.23 7.65
CA SER A 148 -4.17 -22.56 8.23
C SER A 148 -4.19 -23.66 7.18
N VAL A 149 -4.78 -23.40 6.01
CA VAL A 149 -4.90 -24.39 4.92
C VAL A 149 -3.55 -24.64 4.27
N LEU A 150 -2.75 -23.60 4.05
CA LEU A 150 -1.39 -23.75 3.52
C LEU A 150 -0.48 -24.51 4.51
N ALA A 151 -0.56 -24.21 5.80
CA ALA A 151 0.17 -24.95 6.82
C ALA A 151 -0.23 -26.44 6.83
N GLN A 152 -1.53 -26.73 6.80
CA GLN A 152 -2.04 -28.10 6.70
C GLN A 152 -1.51 -28.81 5.45
N MET A 153 -1.48 -28.14 4.30
CA MET A 153 -0.98 -28.71 3.05
C MET A 153 0.51 -29.07 3.11
N GLY A 154 1.34 -28.19 3.69
CA GLY A 154 2.76 -28.47 3.92
C GLY A 154 2.94 -29.67 4.85
N ASP A 155 2.16 -29.73 5.94
CA ASP A 155 2.20 -30.83 6.90
C ASP A 155 1.77 -32.16 6.28
N GLU A 156 0.68 -32.21 5.53
CA GLU A 156 0.21 -33.44 4.87
C GLU A 156 1.21 -33.92 3.81
N THR A 157 1.80 -33.00 3.06
CA THR A 157 2.85 -33.32 2.07
C THR A 157 4.07 -33.92 2.77
N ASN A 158 4.51 -33.31 3.87
CA ASN A 158 5.64 -33.79 4.65
C ASN A 158 5.35 -35.13 5.35
N LYS A 159 4.16 -35.33 5.91
CA LYS A 159 3.73 -36.60 6.50
C LYS A 159 3.72 -37.70 5.45
N PHE A 160 3.16 -37.43 4.27
CA PHE A 160 3.12 -38.38 3.16
C PHE A 160 4.54 -38.89 2.82
N PHE A 161 5.52 -38.00 2.73
CA PHE A 161 6.90 -38.39 2.44
C PHE A 161 7.64 -39.04 3.62
N LYS A 162 7.44 -38.54 4.85
CA LYS A 162 8.09 -39.09 6.06
C LYS A 162 7.57 -40.45 6.47
N SER A 163 6.30 -40.76 6.17
CA SER A 163 5.69 -42.04 6.53
C SER A 163 6.48 -43.23 6.00
N GLY A 164 7.26 -43.05 4.92
CA GLY A 164 7.95 -44.14 4.24
C GLY A 164 6.99 -45.23 3.77
N ASN A 165 5.67 -44.99 3.84
CA ASN A 165 4.65 -45.94 3.47
C ASN A 165 4.47 -45.77 1.97
N TRP A 166 5.32 -46.48 1.22
CA TRP A 166 5.36 -46.46 -0.24
C TRP A 166 4.29 -47.33 -0.90
N LEU A 167 3.30 -47.75 -0.12
CA LEU A 167 2.17 -48.54 -0.58
C LEU A 167 1.22 -47.69 -1.44
N ASP A 168 0.69 -48.32 -2.51
CA ASP A 168 -0.22 -47.67 -3.47
C ASP A 168 -1.49 -47.11 -2.82
N GLU A 169 -1.89 -47.62 -1.66
CA GLU A 169 -3.10 -47.19 -0.92
C GLU A 169 -2.99 -45.80 -0.28
N ALA A 170 -1.76 -45.34 0.06
CA ALA A 170 -1.56 -44.03 0.68
C ALA A 170 -1.65 -42.86 -0.34
N VAL A 171 -1.44 -43.15 -1.63
CA VAL A 171 -1.45 -42.15 -2.71
C VAL A 171 -2.86 -41.59 -2.96
N PRO A 172 -3.93 -42.42 -3.11
CA PRO A 172 -5.29 -41.93 -3.21
C PRO A 172 -5.72 -41.07 -2.02
N GLN A 173 -5.37 -41.47 -0.80
CA GLN A 173 -5.71 -40.72 0.40
C GLN A 173 -5.06 -39.33 0.41
N PHE A 174 -3.75 -39.27 0.11
CA PHE A 174 -3.02 -38.01 0.01
C PHE A 174 -3.63 -37.08 -1.06
N ARG A 175 -3.95 -37.62 -2.25
CA ARG A 175 -4.60 -36.83 -3.31
C ARG A 175 -5.99 -36.35 -2.91
N GLY A 176 -6.75 -37.16 -2.20
CA GLY A 176 -8.05 -36.77 -1.64
C GLY A 176 -7.93 -35.58 -0.69
N GLU A 177 -6.93 -35.59 0.19
CA GLU A 177 -6.66 -34.45 1.08
C GLU A 177 -6.23 -33.19 0.32
N LEU A 178 -5.37 -33.32 -0.70
CA LEU A 178 -4.98 -32.19 -1.55
C LEU A 178 -6.18 -31.53 -2.24
N LEU A 179 -7.13 -32.32 -2.76
CA LEU A 179 -8.35 -31.81 -3.38
C LEU A 179 -9.28 -31.13 -2.36
N ARG A 180 -9.37 -31.68 -1.15
CA ARG A 180 -10.13 -31.04 -0.06
C ARG A 180 -9.53 -29.69 0.32
N ILE A 181 -8.21 -29.60 0.38
CA ILE A 181 -7.46 -28.37 0.61
C ILE A 181 -7.71 -27.38 -0.53
N GLU A 182 -7.65 -27.81 -1.79
CA GLU A 182 -7.91 -26.97 -2.96
C GLU A 182 -9.28 -26.28 -2.87
N MET A 183 -10.33 -27.02 -2.50
CA MET A 183 -11.67 -26.47 -2.37
C MET A 183 -11.74 -25.31 -1.36
N VAL A 184 -11.10 -25.46 -0.19
CA VAL A 184 -11.08 -24.41 0.83
C VAL A 184 -10.19 -23.23 0.39
N LEU A 185 -9.09 -23.53 -0.28
CA LEU A 185 -8.15 -22.54 -0.82
C LEU A 185 -8.84 -21.64 -1.86
N ASP A 186 -9.62 -22.21 -2.79
CA ASP A 186 -10.36 -21.44 -3.80
C ASP A 186 -11.49 -20.60 -3.19
N GLN A 187 -12.19 -21.13 -2.18
CA GLN A 187 -13.22 -20.37 -1.46
C GLN A 187 -12.63 -19.17 -0.70
N THR A 188 -11.50 -19.38 -0.01
CA THR A 188 -10.83 -18.31 0.74
C THR A 188 -10.19 -17.28 -0.19
N TRP A 189 -9.61 -17.73 -1.30
CA TRP A 189 -9.12 -16.85 -2.36
C TRP A 189 -10.21 -15.95 -2.93
N ALA A 190 -11.38 -16.48 -3.26
CA ALA A 190 -12.47 -15.67 -3.82
C ALA A 190 -12.94 -14.52 -2.90
N VAL A 191 -12.79 -14.69 -1.57
CA VAL A 191 -13.06 -13.61 -0.61
C VAL A 191 -11.93 -12.57 -0.63
N LEU A 192 -10.68 -13.03 -0.59
CA LEU A 192 -9.49 -12.17 -0.59
C LEU A 192 -9.33 -11.41 -1.91
N GLU A 193 -9.63 -12.01 -3.05
CA GLU A 193 -9.57 -11.38 -4.36
C GLU A 193 -10.52 -10.17 -4.43
N LYS A 194 -11.77 -10.35 -3.97
CA LYS A 194 -12.75 -9.26 -3.90
C LYS A 194 -12.29 -8.17 -2.92
N GLY A 195 -11.75 -8.57 -1.77
CA GLY A 195 -11.35 -7.66 -0.71
C GLY A 195 -10.05 -6.88 -0.97
N LEU A 196 -9.06 -7.49 -1.61
CA LEU A 196 -7.70 -6.96 -1.78
C LEU A 196 -7.42 -6.43 -3.18
N ILE A 197 -8.00 -7.05 -4.22
CA ILE A 197 -7.69 -6.72 -5.62
C ILE A 197 -8.76 -5.78 -6.18
N GLN A 198 -10.04 -6.11 -6.02
CA GLN A 198 -11.13 -5.29 -6.59
C GLN A 198 -11.30 -3.95 -5.87
N SER A 199 -11.01 -3.89 -4.56
CA SER A 199 -11.03 -2.64 -3.78
C SER A 199 -9.91 -1.67 -4.18
N ASN A 200 -8.89 -2.17 -4.87
CA ASN A 200 -7.67 -1.46 -5.24
C ASN A 200 -7.57 -1.17 -6.75
N ALA A 201 -8.59 -1.52 -7.53
CA ALA A 201 -8.62 -1.21 -8.96
C ALA A 201 -8.46 0.31 -9.13
N PRO A 202 -7.51 0.78 -9.99
CA PRO A 202 -7.32 2.20 -10.21
C PRO A 202 -8.63 2.82 -10.67
N ILE A 203 -9.03 3.91 -10.03
CA ILE A 203 -10.18 4.72 -10.48
C ILE A 203 -9.85 5.14 -11.92
N ARG A 204 -10.69 4.77 -12.89
CA ARG A 204 -10.52 5.10 -14.32
C ARG A 204 -10.15 6.58 -14.44
N GLY A 205 -8.88 6.88 -14.72
CA GLY A 205 -8.39 8.25 -14.87
C GLY A 205 -7.01 8.55 -14.28
N GLU A 206 -6.44 7.70 -13.43
CA GLU A 206 -5.04 7.91 -13.00
C GLU A 206 -4.06 7.51 -14.12
N PRO A 207 -3.15 8.41 -14.55
CA PRO A 207 -2.12 8.07 -15.52
C PRO A 207 -1.19 7.03 -14.91
N MET A 208 -0.99 5.90 -15.60
CA MET A 208 0.08 4.96 -15.25
C MET A 208 1.41 5.69 -15.40
N SER A 209 2.02 6.04 -14.27
CA SER A 209 3.32 6.70 -14.17
C SER A 209 4.46 5.72 -14.42
#